data_AF-A0A6I2G7E0-F1
#
_entry.id   AF-A0A6I2G7E0-F1
#
_cell.length_a   1.000
_cell.length_b   1.000
_cell.length_c   1.000
_cell.angle_alpha   90.00
_cell.angle_beta   90.00
_cell.angle_gamma   90.00
#
_symmetry.space_group_name_H-M   'P 1'
#
loop_
_entity.id
_entity.type
_entity.pdbx_description
1 polymer ?
#
loop_
_entity_poly.entity_id
_entity_poly.type
_entity_poly.pdbx_seq_one_letter_code
_entity_poly.pdbx_strand_id
1 'polypeptide(L)'
;MDDAPKLVADFGWTLNRTLDESVTFDSGFGRSTGTVSLAGRPGMISTQITAYADDGATCITDAFAGMAVALVNAIGEPTVRVPGKYPEIRWAGTQTTLVLKSLRVTLKLDLVTNAWLAAHDQIVDLEKQGLI
;
A
#
# COMPACT_ATOMS: atom_id res chain seq x y z
N MET A 1 18.26 -9.29 0.01
CA MET A 1 17.64 -8.28 -0.88
C MET A 1 17.46 -8.83 -2.30
N ASP A 2 18.23 -9.85 -2.66
CA ASP A 2 18.32 -10.41 -4.02
C ASP A 2 16.98 -10.87 -4.62
N ASP A 3 15.99 -11.18 -3.78
CA ASP A 3 14.65 -11.55 -4.24
C ASP A 3 13.79 -10.35 -4.70
N ALA A 4 14.08 -9.13 -4.26
CA ALA A 4 13.24 -7.97 -4.58
C ALA A 4 13.25 -7.60 -6.08
N PRO A 5 14.40 -7.56 -6.78
CA PRO A 5 14.41 -7.40 -8.24
C PRO A 5 13.69 -8.54 -8.99
N LYS A 6 13.79 -9.78 -8.48
CA LYS A 6 13.09 -10.92 -9.07
C LYS A 6 11.58 -10.79 -8.93
N LEU A 7 11.09 -10.42 -7.74
CA LEU A 7 9.69 -10.12 -7.50
C LEU A 7 9.17 -9.05 -8.48
N VAL A 8 9.90 -7.96 -8.66
CA VAL A 8 9.55 -6.90 -9.61
C VAL A 8 9.39 -7.46 -11.03
N ALA A 9 10.32 -8.32 -11.47
CA ALA A 9 10.25 -8.94 -12.78
C ALA A 9 9.07 -9.92 -12.92
N ASP A 10 8.79 -10.74 -11.90
CA ASP A 10 7.69 -11.72 -11.89
C ASP A 10 6.31 -11.04 -12.02
N PHE A 11 6.17 -9.82 -11.48
CA PHE A 11 4.97 -9.00 -11.62
C PHE A 11 4.93 -8.16 -12.91
N GLY A 12 5.94 -8.27 -13.78
CA GLY A 12 6.05 -7.49 -15.02
C GLY A 12 6.30 -6.00 -14.80
N TRP A 13 6.75 -5.61 -13.60
CA TRP A 13 7.06 -4.23 -13.26
C TRP A 13 8.45 -3.84 -13.76
N THR A 14 8.66 -2.53 -13.99
CA THR A 14 9.97 -2.03 -14.45
C THR A 14 10.79 -1.59 -13.26
N LEU A 15 11.94 -2.25 -13.04
CA LEU A 15 12.90 -1.86 -12.02
C LEU A 15 13.46 -0.46 -12.33
N ASN A 16 13.31 0.48 -11.39
CA ASN A 16 13.84 1.83 -11.55
C ASN A 16 15.20 2.01 -10.87
N ARG A 17 15.29 1.61 -9.60
CA ARG A 17 16.51 1.80 -8.80
C ARG A 17 16.60 0.73 -7.72
N THR A 18 17.83 0.28 -7.46
CA THR A 18 18.19 -0.49 -6.27
C THR A 18 18.99 0.41 -5.33
N LEU A 19 18.61 0.41 -4.06
CA LEU A 19 19.27 1.06 -2.94
C LEU A 19 19.65 -0.01 -1.91
N ASP A 20 20.52 0.33 -0.94
CA ASP A 20 21.08 -0.63 0.03
C ASP A 20 20.02 -1.41 0.81
N GLU A 21 18.86 -0.79 1.09
CA GLU A 21 17.75 -1.41 1.83
C GLU A 21 16.38 -1.32 1.11
N SER A 22 16.34 -0.88 -0.16
CA SER A 22 15.08 -0.82 -0.90
C SER A 22 15.24 -0.91 -2.42
N VAL A 23 14.17 -1.30 -3.09
CA VAL A 23 14.04 -1.31 -4.54
C VAL A 23 12.84 -0.46 -4.91
N THR A 24 13.01 0.47 -5.86
CA THR A 24 11.88 1.21 -6.46
C THR A 24 11.61 0.71 -7.87
N PHE A 25 10.33 0.69 -8.23
CA PHE A 25 9.86 0.16 -9.50
C PHE A 25 8.69 0.99 -10.05
N ASP A 26 8.38 0.78 -11.32
CA ASP A 26 7.21 1.29 -12.00
C ASP A 26 6.19 0.16 -12.11
N SER A 27 5.03 0.33 -11.47
CA SER A 27 3.91 -0.62 -11.51
C SER A 27 3.03 -0.50 -12.76
N GLY A 28 3.44 0.31 -13.74
CA GLY A 28 2.68 0.65 -14.94
C GLY A 28 2.00 2.03 -14.90
N PHE A 29 2.21 2.79 -13.82
CA PHE A 29 1.62 4.12 -13.61
C PHE A 29 2.66 5.25 -13.60
N GLY A 30 3.92 4.95 -13.94
CA GLY A 30 5.01 5.92 -14.02
C GLY A 30 6.16 5.63 -13.05
N ARG A 31 7.27 6.35 -13.20
CA ARG A 31 8.49 6.11 -12.42
C ARG A 31 8.24 6.21 -10.91
N SER A 32 8.81 5.26 -10.17
CA SER A 32 8.78 5.17 -8.70
C SER A 32 7.37 5.04 -8.09
N THR A 33 6.47 4.37 -8.80
CA THR A 33 5.09 4.08 -8.33
C THR A 33 5.02 2.89 -7.38
N GLY A 34 6.12 2.19 -7.16
CA GLY A 34 6.20 1.21 -6.08
C GLY A 34 7.58 1.09 -5.46
N THR A 35 7.59 0.53 -4.25
CA THR A 35 8.78 0.31 -3.45
C THR A 35 8.67 -1.02 -2.72
N VAL A 36 9.75 -1.81 -2.76
CA VAL A 36 10.00 -2.91 -1.81
C VAL A 36 11.08 -2.40 -0.85
N SER A 37 10.76 -2.24 0.42
CA SER A 37 11.69 -1.79 1.45
C SER A 37 11.94 -2.89 2.47
N LEU A 38 13.22 -3.10 2.79
CA LEU A 38 13.69 -3.82 3.97
C LEU A 38 14.22 -2.86 5.04
N ALA A 39 14.30 -1.56 4.72
CA ALA A 39 14.81 -0.52 5.58
C ALA A 39 13.87 -0.29 6.76
N GLY A 40 14.35 -0.60 7.97
CA GLY A 40 13.56 -0.63 9.18
C GLY A 40 12.62 -1.83 9.18
N ARG A 41 12.91 -2.83 10.03
CA ARG A 41 11.94 -3.90 10.23
C ARG A 41 10.63 -3.26 10.63
N PRO A 42 9.53 -3.65 10.00
CA PRO A 42 9.35 -4.83 9.14
C PRO A 42 9.13 -4.46 7.66
N GLY A 43 9.71 -5.25 6.76
CA GLY A 43 9.70 -4.97 5.32
C GLY A 43 8.31 -4.66 4.76
N MET A 44 8.27 -3.69 3.85
CA MET A 44 7.05 -3.15 3.25
C MET A 44 7.14 -3.31 1.75
N ILE A 45 6.08 -3.83 1.13
CA ILE A 45 5.86 -3.68 -0.31
C ILE A 45 4.73 -2.67 -0.45
N SER A 46 5.00 -1.55 -1.11
CA SER A 46 4.00 -0.52 -1.39
C SER A 46 3.91 -0.35 -2.90
N THR A 47 2.70 -0.41 -3.44
CA THR A 47 2.45 -0.19 -4.86
C THR A 47 1.27 0.74 -5.08
N GLN A 48 1.46 1.70 -5.98
CA GLN A 48 0.39 2.51 -6.52
C GLN A 48 -0.37 1.70 -7.58
N ILE A 49 -1.69 1.67 -7.47
CA ILE A 49 -2.57 0.83 -8.29
C ILE A 49 -3.51 1.64 -9.20
N THR A 50 -3.38 2.97 -9.20
CA THR A 50 -4.05 3.87 -10.15
C THR A 50 -3.07 4.92 -10.63
N ALA A 51 -3.30 5.52 -11.80
CA ALA A 51 -2.62 6.78 -12.14
C ALA A 51 -3.01 7.89 -11.14
N TYR A 52 -2.25 8.98 -11.14
CA TYR A 52 -2.71 10.20 -10.48
C TYR A 52 -3.97 10.70 -11.19
N ALA A 53 -5.04 10.94 -10.44
CA ALA A 53 -6.25 11.53 -11.03
C ALA A 53 -6.01 13.02 -11.31
N ASP A 54 -6.13 13.43 -12.57
CA ASP A 54 -6.09 14.83 -12.99
C ASP A 54 -7.36 15.59 -12.55
N ASP A 55 -8.49 14.88 -12.46
CA ASP A 55 -9.83 15.39 -12.24
C ASP A 55 -10.65 14.57 -11.22
N GLY A 56 -10.32 14.74 -9.94
CA GLY A 56 -11.33 14.72 -8.87
C GLY A 56 -11.48 13.45 -8.02
N ALA A 57 -11.96 13.68 -6.80
CA ALA A 57 -12.13 12.67 -5.74
C ALA A 57 -13.13 11.54 -6.07
N THR A 58 -14.03 11.75 -7.03
CA THR A 58 -15.05 10.76 -7.42
C THR A 58 -14.42 9.56 -8.13
N CYS A 59 -13.48 9.79 -9.04
CA CYS A 59 -12.77 8.72 -9.76
C CYS A 59 -11.97 7.82 -8.78
N ILE A 60 -11.34 8.42 -7.78
CA ILE A 60 -10.60 7.68 -6.74
C ILE A 60 -11.56 6.87 -5.84
N THR A 61 -12.74 7.41 -5.53
CA THR A 61 -13.74 6.71 -4.70
C THR A 61 -14.27 5.47 -5.43
N ASP A 62 -14.63 5.61 -6.70
CA ASP A 62 -15.11 4.49 -7.52
C ASP A 62 -14.02 3.44 -7.72
N ALA A 63 -12.78 3.88 -7.98
CA ALA A 63 -11.63 2.97 -8.07
C ALA A 63 -11.37 2.24 -6.75
N PHE A 64 -11.53 2.92 -5.60
CA PHE A 64 -11.35 2.31 -4.28
C PHE A 64 -12.40 1.24 -4.02
N ALA A 65 -13.67 1.53 -4.33
CA ALA A 65 -14.75 0.57 -4.22
C ALA A 65 -14.55 -0.64 -5.17
N GLY A 66 -14.18 -0.38 -6.42
CA GLY A 66 -13.90 -1.42 -7.41
C GLY A 66 -12.75 -2.33 -6.99
N MET A 67 -11.66 -1.76 -6.47
CA MET A 67 -10.52 -2.54 -5.98
C MET A 67 -10.86 -3.33 -4.72
N ALA A 68 -11.65 -2.75 -3.81
CA ALA A 68 -12.12 -3.46 -2.62
C ALA A 68 -12.92 -4.71 -3.00
N VAL A 69 -13.82 -4.60 -3.99
CA VAL A 69 -14.59 -5.76 -4.51
C VAL A 69 -13.66 -6.79 -5.14
N ALA A 70 -12.69 -6.36 -5.95
CA ALA A 70 -11.73 -7.27 -6.58
C ALA A 70 -10.92 -8.05 -5.53
N LEU A 71 -10.43 -7.39 -4.48
CA LEU A 71 -9.71 -8.03 -3.39
C LEU A 71 -10.60 -8.97 -2.57
N VAL A 72 -11.84 -8.58 -2.26
CA VAL A 72 -12.79 -9.47 -1.58
C VAL A 72 -13.01 -10.76 -2.36
N ASN A 73 -13.21 -10.65 -3.69
CA ASN A 73 -13.39 -11.82 -4.54
C ASN A 73 -12.12 -12.70 -4.62
N ALA A 74 -10.93 -12.10 -4.52
CA ALA A 74 -9.66 -12.82 -4.66
C ALA A 74 -9.20 -13.49 -3.35
N ILE A 75 -9.35 -12.80 -2.21
CA ILE A 75 -8.73 -13.20 -0.93
C ILE A 75 -9.71 -13.23 0.25
N GLY A 76 -11.01 -13.00 0.00
CA GLY A 76 -12.06 -13.04 1.02
C GLY A 76 -12.30 -11.70 1.73
N GLU A 77 -13.21 -11.73 2.71
CA GLU A 77 -13.64 -10.53 3.43
C GLU A 77 -12.49 -9.85 4.21
N PRO A 78 -12.47 -8.51 4.29
CA PRO A 78 -11.47 -7.80 5.06
C PRO A 78 -11.68 -8.01 6.56
N THR A 79 -10.59 -8.01 7.30
CA THR A 79 -10.62 -8.09 8.77
C THR A 79 -11.00 -6.77 9.40
N VAL A 80 -10.64 -5.64 8.78
CA VAL A 80 -10.90 -4.29 9.30
C VAL A 80 -11.21 -3.31 8.16
N ARG A 81 -12.14 -2.40 8.40
CA ARG A 81 -12.41 -1.22 7.57
C ARG A 81 -12.21 0.02 8.43
N VAL A 82 -11.30 0.91 8.02
CA VAL A 82 -10.98 2.15 8.74
C VAL A 82 -11.53 3.33 7.94
N PRO A 83 -12.64 3.94 8.38
CA PRO A 83 -13.15 5.15 7.73
C PRO A 83 -12.29 6.37 8.10
N GLY A 84 -12.37 7.42 7.30
CA GLY A 84 -11.72 8.70 7.59
C GLY A 84 -11.32 9.47 6.35
N LYS A 85 -10.45 10.46 6.54
CA LYS A 85 -9.92 11.29 5.45
C LYS A 85 -9.09 10.51 4.43
N TYR A 86 -8.44 9.44 4.88
CA TYR A 86 -7.70 8.49 4.06
C TYR A 86 -8.21 7.09 4.43
N PRO A 87 -9.36 6.64 3.86
CA PRO A 87 -9.97 5.39 4.26
C PRO A 87 -9.08 4.20 3.88
N GLU A 88 -9.13 3.16 4.71
CA GLU A 88 -8.37 1.93 4.53
C GLU A 88 -9.26 0.69 4.65
N ILE A 89 -8.90 -0.35 3.90
CA ILE A 89 -9.44 -1.70 4.06
C ILE A 89 -8.25 -2.64 4.26
N ARG A 90 -8.35 -3.51 5.26
CA ARG A 90 -7.23 -4.33 5.74
C ARG A 90 -7.61 -5.81 5.75
N TRP A 91 -6.71 -6.65 5.26
CA TRP A 91 -6.79 -8.10 5.31
C TRP A 91 -5.61 -8.63 6.12
N ALA A 92 -5.83 -8.90 7.40
CA ALA A 92 -4.80 -9.38 8.30
C ALA A 92 -4.54 -10.89 8.08
N GLY A 93 -3.30 -11.21 7.76
CA GLY A 93 -2.75 -12.57 7.85
C GLY A 93 -2.03 -12.79 9.17
N THR A 94 -1.32 -13.92 9.27
CA THR A 94 -0.63 -14.33 10.51
C THR A 94 0.54 -13.42 10.87
N GLN A 95 1.28 -12.92 9.88
CA GLN A 95 2.47 -12.08 10.07
C GLN A 95 2.36 -10.71 9.38
N THR A 96 1.59 -10.64 8.30
CA THR A 96 1.44 -9.45 7.47
C THR A 96 -0.01 -9.09 7.24
N THR A 97 -0.26 -7.81 7.04
CA THR A 97 -1.56 -7.27 6.67
C THR A 97 -1.44 -6.59 5.31
N LEU A 98 -2.35 -6.95 4.40
CA LEU A 98 -2.56 -6.21 3.17
C LEU A 98 -3.47 -5.01 3.47
N VAL A 99 -3.07 -3.82 3.04
CA VAL A 99 -3.78 -2.56 3.28
C VAL A 99 -4.06 -1.90 1.94
N LEU A 100 -5.33 -1.81 1.58
CA LEU A 100 -5.79 -0.93 0.51
C LEU A 100 -6.06 0.45 1.11
N LYS A 101 -5.40 1.49 0.60
CA LYS A 101 -5.49 2.86 1.13
C LYS A 101 -5.90 3.82 0.03
N SER A 102 -6.93 4.62 0.32
CA SER A 102 -7.31 5.74 -0.55
C SER A 102 -6.60 7.00 -0.10
N LEU A 103 -5.69 7.51 -0.93
CA LEU A 103 -5.12 8.85 -0.78
C LEU A 103 -5.94 9.85 -1.58
N ARG A 104 -5.60 11.15 -1.49
CA ARG A 104 -6.34 12.23 -2.17
C ARG A 104 -6.40 12.09 -3.69
N VAL A 105 -5.35 11.53 -4.28
CA VAL A 105 -5.12 11.56 -5.73
C VAL A 105 -4.74 10.20 -6.31
N THR A 106 -4.63 9.17 -5.47
CA THR A 106 -4.19 7.84 -5.87
C THR A 106 -4.59 6.79 -4.85
N LEU A 107 -4.60 5.53 -5.28
CA LEU A 107 -4.76 4.37 -4.40
C LEU A 107 -3.41 3.67 -4.20
N LYS A 108 -3.19 3.21 -2.98
CA LYS A 108 -2.04 2.36 -2.64
C LYS A 108 -2.48 1.02 -2.11
N LEU A 109 -1.69 0.01 -2.44
CA LEU A 109 -1.75 -1.30 -1.85
C LEU A 109 -0.43 -1.57 -1.14
N ASP A 110 -0.50 -1.74 0.18
CA ASP A 110 0.65 -1.97 1.03
C ASP A 110 0.57 -3.37 1.64
N LEU A 111 1.63 -4.16 1.53
CA LEU A 111 1.84 -5.37 2.33
C LEU A 111 2.89 -5.04 3.39
N VAL A 112 2.43 -4.95 4.64
CA VAL A 112 3.24 -4.59 5.81
C VAL A 112 3.13 -5.68 6.86
N THR A 113 4.10 -5.80 7.77
CA THR A 113 3.88 -6.72 8.90
C THR A 113 2.93 -6.13 9.93
N ASN A 114 2.30 -7.02 10.70
CA ASN A 114 1.36 -6.66 11.76
C ASN A 114 2.02 -5.77 12.84
N ALA A 115 3.31 -5.99 13.14
CA ALA A 115 4.04 -5.18 14.12
C ALA A 115 4.26 -3.74 13.64
N TRP A 116 4.55 -3.55 12.35
CA TRP A 116 4.68 -2.23 11.76
C TRP A 116 3.36 -1.47 11.82
N LEU A 117 2.28 -2.15 11.41
CA LEU A 117 0.97 -1.54 11.31
C LEU A 117 0.46 -1.11 12.68
N ALA A 118 0.69 -1.92 13.73
CA ALA A 118 0.38 -1.54 15.09
C ALA A 118 1.13 -0.29 15.56
N ALA A 119 2.42 -0.16 15.24
CA ALA A 119 3.19 1.04 15.56
C ALA A 119 2.71 2.27 14.77
N HIS A 120 2.37 2.09 13.48
CA HIS A 120 1.80 3.16 12.67
C HIS A 120 0.46 3.65 13.22
N ASP A 121 -0.44 2.73 13.60
CA ASP A 121 -1.75 3.06 14.17
C ASP A 121 -1.61 3.85 15.49
N GLN A 122 -0.64 3.48 16.34
CA GLN A 122 -0.35 4.22 17.57
C GLN A 122 0.09 5.67 17.29
N ILE A 123 0.96 5.88 16.29
CA ILE A 123 1.41 7.22 15.90
C ILE A 123 0.23 8.04 15.38
N VAL A 124 -0.58 7.47 14.49
CA VAL A 124 -1.77 8.14 13.94
C VAL A 124 -2.76 8.51 15.04
N ASP A 125 -2.92 7.67 16.06
CA ASP A 125 -3.80 7.96 17.18
C ASP A 125 -3.25 9.06 18.11
N LEU A 126 -1.92 9.17 18.27
CA LEU A 126 -1.29 10.29 18.97
C LEU A 126 -1.44 11.61 18.20
N GLU A 127 -1.28 11.60 16.87
CA GLU A 127 -1.51 12.77 16.02
C GLU A 127 -2.96 13.26 16.12
N LYS A 128 -3.95 12.35 16.10
CA LYS A 128 -5.38 12.70 16.29
C LYS A 128 -5.65 13.34 17.65
N GLN A 129 -4.87 13.00 18.67
CA GLN A 129 -4.98 13.55 20.02
C GLN A 129 -4.18 14.86 20.20
N GLY A 130 -3.42 15.30 19.19
CA GLY A 130 -2.57 16.49 19.26
C GLY A 130 -1.38 16.34 20.19
N LEU A 131 -0.93 15.11 20.44
CA LEU A 131 0.19 14.80 21.34
C LEU A 131 1.55 14.80 20.64
N ILE A 132 1.54 14.85 19.30
CA ILE A 132 2.67 15.01 18.39
C ILE A 132 2.23 15.80 17.15
#